data_AF-A0AAD4K5F1-F1
#
_entry.id   AF-A0AAD4K5F1-F1
#
_cell.length_a   1.000
_cell.length_b   1.000
_cell.length_c   1.000
_cell.angle_alpha   90.00
_cell.angle_beta   90.00
_cell.angle_gamma   90.00
#
_symmetry.space_group_name_H-M   'P 1'
#
loop_
_entity.id
_entity.type
_entity.pdbx_description
1 polymer ?
#
loop_
_entity_poly.entity_id
_entity_poly.type
_entity_poly.pdbx_seq_one_letter_code
_entity_poly.pdbx_strand_id
1 'polypeptide(L)'
;MHLTKGTFLLLALCLSCTDIGAKPSFSLVGDVLKGVGGAAGDILDAIKDATKDGADLTKDTLESVLNTNKNFIENALEIVKNLSTAISETLASNLEELTSNLEDALSDLESVVSQETNRIKRKALEDALAALKVLNSVAVQLQEDLADISEQISNAIDEQVQDAIEALQQWAEEQLKRVDENTGGAGVAQAKDIINGLVSRYVKALESSLEEVATLKAIFEKEVTKAIEKQTKLAKELIDTMKRCSSMSAIRCQLALIDLTQKVSAATYELKALQRRGQELVASALYSSKRVEQLLAQLAKEKAKIEAILDRIIKDNLVVTTTVASSTSDSSSEESSSEASS
;
A
#
# COMPACT_ATOMS: atom_id res chain seq x y z
N MET A 1 12.57 9.93 11.94
CA MET A 1 13.18 10.72 10.85
C MET A 1 12.05 11.10 9.90
N HIS A 2 11.73 12.38 9.77
CA HIS A 2 10.70 12.82 8.83
C HIS A 2 11.29 12.81 7.41
N LEU A 3 10.91 11.83 6.59
CA LEU A 3 11.07 11.97 5.14
C LEU A 3 10.05 13.02 4.67
N THR A 4 10.54 14.22 4.39
CA THR A 4 9.72 15.31 3.87
C THR A 4 9.33 15.06 2.42
N LYS A 5 8.18 15.57 1.98
CA LYS A 5 7.67 15.54 0.59
C LYS A 5 8.72 15.85 -0.49
N GLY A 6 9.76 16.62 -0.17
CA GLY A 6 10.89 16.91 -1.08
C GLY A 6 11.76 15.69 -1.44
N THR A 7 11.92 14.71 -0.53
CA THR A 7 12.70 13.49 -0.77
C THR A 7 11.97 12.57 -1.77
N PHE A 8 10.64 12.58 -1.76
CA PHE A 8 9.78 11.82 -2.68
C PHE A 8 9.77 12.39 -4.10
N LEU A 9 9.74 13.72 -4.24
CA LEU A 9 9.84 14.40 -5.53
C LEU A 9 11.20 14.15 -6.20
N LEU A 10 12.26 14.11 -5.40
CA LEU A 10 13.60 13.72 -5.84
C LEU A 10 13.69 12.24 -6.23
N LEU A 11 13.01 11.34 -5.52
CA LEU A 11 12.93 9.93 -5.92
C LEU A 11 12.19 9.80 -7.26
N ALA A 12 11.02 10.42 -7.43
CA ALA A 12 10.26 10.43 -8.67
C ALA A 12 11.02 11.06 -9.86
N LEU A 13 11.81 12.12 -9.62
CA LEU A 13 12.68 12.72 -10.64
C LEU A 13 13.88 11.82 -10.99
N CYS A 14 14.52 11.19 -10.01
CA CYS A 14 15.62 10.26 -10.25
C CYS A 14 15.16 8.96 -10.93
N LEU A 15 13.89 8.59 -10.76
CA LEU A 15 13.28 7.40 -11.38
C LEU A 15 12.85 7.64 -12.85
N SER A 16 12.62 8.89 -13.26
CA SER A 16 12.16 9.26 -14.61
C SER A 16 13.28 9.61 -15.62
N CYS A 17 14.54 9.61 -15.19
CA CYS A 17 15.68 10.00 -16.04
C CYS A 17 16.47 8.84 -16.68
N THR A 18 15.99 7.59 -16.67
CA THR A 18 16.68 6.50 -17.37
C THR A 18 15.88 6.02 -18.58
N ASP A 19 16.24 6.56 -19.75
CA ASP A 19 15.87 6.06 -21.07
C ASP A 19 16.35 4.62 -21.31
N ILE A 20 15.62 3.95 -22.22
CA ILE A 20 15.86 2.65 -22.87
C ILE A 20 15.03 1.48 -22.30
N GLY A 21 13.96 1.14 -23.03
CA GLY A 21 13.67 -0.26 -23.40
C GLY A 21 12.37 -0.88 -22.89
N ALA A 22 12.10 -0.82 -21.58
CA ALA A 22 10.90 -1.39 -21.00
C ALA A 22 10.01 -0.26 -20.48
N LYS A 23 8.75 -0.17 -20.93
CA LYS A 23 7.74 0.70 -20.30
C LYS A 23 7.54 0.18 -18.87
N PRO A 24 8.03 0.86 -17.83
CA PRO A 24 7.72 0.45 -16.48
C PRO A 24 6.28 0.91 -16.19
N SER A 25 5.53 0.15 -15.40
CA SER A 25 4.17 0.47 -14.92
C SER A 25 4.18 1.64 -13.92
N PHE A 26 4.82 2.76 -14.28
CA PHE A 26 4.86 4.00 -13.50
C PHE A 26 3.52 4.76 -13.47
N SER A 27 2.53 4.37 -14.28
CA SER A 27 1.19 4.97 -14.19
C SER A 27 0.57 4.68 -12.83
N LEU A 28 0.75 3.49 -12.26
CA LEU A 28 0.15 3.08 -11.00
C LEU A 28 0.62 3.95 -9.82
N VAL A 29 1.92 4.23 -9.72
CA VAL A 29 2.47 5.10 -8.65
C VAL A 29 2.08 6.56 -8.84
N GLY A 30 2.05 7.05 -10.08
CA GLY A 30 1.64 8.40 -10.41
C GLY A 30 0.14 8.65 -10.21
N ASP A 31 -0.69 7.64 -10.50
CA ASP A 31 -2.14 7.67 -10.36
C ASP A 31 -2.55 7.49 -8.90
N VAL A 32 -1.85 6.64 -8.13
CA VAL A 32 -2.01 6.52 -6.67
C VAL A 32 -1.62 7.83 -5.98
N LEU A 33 -0.47 8.43 -6.30
CA LEU A 33 -0.04 9.71 -5.69
C LEU A 33 -0.92 10.89 -6.11
N LYS A 34 -1.44 10.92 -7.34
CA LYS A 34 -2.40 11.95 -7.79
C LYS A 34 -3.78 11.77 -7.16
N GLY A 35 -4.27 10.53 -7.04
CA GLY A 35 -5.53 10.21 -6.38
C GLY A 35 -5.53 10.61 -4.92
N VAL A 36 -4.44 10.32 -4.20
CA VAL A 36 -4.24 10.70 -2.79
C VAL A 36 -4.13 12.21 -2.60
N GLY A 37 -3.32 12.88 -3.43
CA GLY A 37 -3.14 14.33 -3.35
C GLY A 37 -4.40 15.12 -3.70
N GLY A 38 -5.21 14.62 -4.64
CA GLY A 38 -6.50 15.20 -5.03
C GLY A 38 -7.57 14.99 -3.96
N ALA A 39 -7.74 13.75 -3.50
CA ALA A 39 -8.73 13.42 -2.48
C ALA A 39 -8.51 14.17 -1.16
N ALA A 40 -7.25 14.30 -0.70
CA ALA A 40 -6.92 15.07 0.49
C ALA A 40 -7.20 16.58 0.35
N GLY A 41 -7.07 17.13 -0.86
CA GLY A 41 -7.44 18.51 -1.18
C GLY A 41 -8.96 18.72 -1.16
N ASP A 42 -9.68 17.83 -1.83
CA ASP A 42 -11.14 17.87 -1.92
C ASP A 42 -11.81 17.67 -0.55
N ILE A 43 -11.21 16.87 0.36
CA ILE A 43 -11.65 16.70 1.75
C ILE A 43 -11.49 18.00 2.56
N LEU A 44 -10.36 18.68 2.42
CA LEU A 44 -10.09 19.94 3.13
C LEU A 44 -10.97 21.08 2.64
N ASP A 45 -11.23 21.13 1.32
CA ASP A 45 -12.09 22.13 0.72
C ASP A 45 -13.57 21.86 1.04
N ALA A 46 -14.03 20.60 1.04
CA ALA A 46 -15.38 20.25 1.46
C ALA A 46 -15.66 20.55 2.95
N ILE A 47 -14.69 20.29 3.85
CA ILE A 47 -14.80 20.64 5.26
C ILE A 47 -14.84 22.16 5.46
N LYS A 48 -14.03 22.90 4.70
CA LYS A 48 -13.90 24.35 4.77
C LYS A 48 -15.11 25.09 4.19
N ASP A 49 -15.72 24.56 3.14
CA ASP A 49 -16.94 25.11 2.56
C ASP A 49 -18.16 24.77 3.43
N ALA A 50 -18.22 23.58 4.03
CA ALA A 50 -19.26 23.22 5.00
C ALA A 50 -19.20 24.03 6.32
N THR A 51 -18.04 24.59 6.69
CA THR A 51 -17.92 25.46 7.88
C THR A 51 -18.31 26.92 7.61
N LYS A 52 -18.42 27.33 6.35
CA LYS A 52 -18.66 28.73 5.97
C LYS A 52 -20.12 29.15 6.06
N ASP A 53 -21.05 28.22 5.82
CA ASP A 53 -22.45 28.58 5.60
C ASP A 53 -23.36 28.38 6.82
N GLY A 54 -22.86 27.82 7.93
CA GLY A 54 -23.33 28.01 9.31
C GLY A 54 -24.81 27.80 9.69
N ALA A 55 -25.74 27.59 8.74
CA ALA A 55 -27.17 27.75 8.99
C ALA A 55 -28.06 26.65 8.39
N ASP A 56 -27.57 25.78 7.51
CA ASP A 56 -28.33 24.61 7.03
C ASP A 56 -27.46 23.35 7.12
N LEU A 57 -27.33 22.82 8.33
CA LEU A 57 -26.71 21.52 8.59
C LEU A 57 -27.73 20.41 8.27
N THR A 58 -28.07 20.27 6.99
CA THR A 58 -28.92 19.18 6.50
C THR A 58 -28.17 17.85 6.48
N LYS A 59 -28.95 16.76 6.42
CA LYS A 59 -28.53 15.37 6.15
C LYS A 59 -27.45 15.27 5.07
N ASP A 60 -27.49 16.14 4.06
CA ASP A 60 -26.54 16.22 2.94
C ASP A 60 -25.10 16.56 3.38
N THR A 61 -24.91 17.27 4.49
CA THR A 61 -23.57 17.62 5.03
C THR A 61 -22.99 16.50 5.89
N LEU A 62 -23.85 15.69 6.51
CA LEU A 62 -23.48 14.43 7.16
C LEU A 62 -23.11 13.39 6.10
N GLU A 63 -23.95 13.28 5.07
CA GLU A 63 -23.77 12.38 3.95
C GLU A 63 -22.55 12.75 3.11
N SER A 64 -22.28 14.04 2.89
CA SER A 64 -21.06 14.51 2.22
C SER A 64 -19.80 14.20 3.01
N VAL A 65 -19.75 14.45 4.33
CA VAL A 65 -18.56 14.13 5.15
C VAL A 65 -18.36 12.62 5.29
N LEU A 66 -19.44 11.84 5.42
CA LEU A 66 -19.38 10.38 5.41
C LEU A 66 -18.97 9.86 4.03
N ASN A 67 -19.46 10.42 2.92
CA ASN A 67 -19.00 10.07 1.57
C ASN A 67 -17.55 10.45 1.34
N THR A 68 -17.11 11.60 1.84
CA THR A 68 -15.76 12.10 1.69
C THR A 68 -14.76 11.27 2.51
N ASN A 69 -15.13 10.85 3.72
CA ASN A 69 -14.38 9.85 4.48
C ASN A 69 -14.45 8.46 3.83
N LYS A 70 -15.59 8.07 3.26
CA LYS A 70 -15.76 6.79 2.56
C LYS A 70 -14.89 6.73 1.31
N ASN A 71 -14.84 7.78 0.49
CA ASN A 71 -13.96 7.87 -0.67
C ASN A 71 -12.48 7.84 -0.25
N PHE A 72 -12.12 8.47 0.87
CA PHE A 72 -10.76 8.36 1.41
C PHE A 72 -10.45 6.92 1.85
N ILE A 73 -11.38 6.29 2.56
CA ILE A 73 -11.26 4.92 3.05
C ILE A 73 -11.16 3.93 1.88
N GLU A 74 -12.00 4.11 0.86
CA GLU A 74 -11.96 3.34 -0.38
C GLU A 74 -10.62 3.54 -1.11
N ASN A 75 -10.08 4.77 -1.16
CA ASN A 75 -8.74 5.02 -1.70
C ASN A 75 -7.64 4.35 -0.86
N ALA A 76 -7.73 4.38 0.46
CA ALA A 76 -6.79 3.70 1.35
C ALA A 76 -6.87 2.18 1.18
N LEU A 77 -8.08 1.63 1.10
CA LEU A 77 -8.33 0.22 0.80
C LEU A 77 -7.88 -0.14 -0.61
N GLU A 78 -7.97 0.76 -1.58
CA GLU A 78 -7.44 0.56 -2.93
C GLU A 78 -5.91 0.61 -2.94
N ILE A 79 -5.26 1.47 -2.15
CA ILE A 79 -3.81 1.45 -1.95
C ILE A 79 -3.38 0.14 -1.31
N VAL A 80 -4.09 -0.29 -0.26
CA VAL A 80 -3.90 -1.57 0.41
C VAL A 80 -4.03 -2.71 -0.59
N LYS A 81 -5.11 -2.73 -1.37
CA LYS A 81 -5.37 -3.72 -2.41
C LYS A 81 -4.32 -3.71 -3.52
N ASN A 82 -3.88 -2.54 -3.95
CA ASN A 82 -2.82 -2.38 -4.96
C ASN A 82 -1.43 -2.72 -4.39
N LEU A 83 -1.21 -2.58 -3.08
CA LEU A 83 -0.03 -3.09 -2.40
C LEU A 83 -0.06 -4.61 -2.31
N SER A 84 -1.23 -5.16 -2.00
CA SER A 84 -1.46 -6.57 -1.70
C SER A 84 -1.51 -7.46 -2.94
N THR A 85 -2.05 -6.95 -4.06
CA THR A 85 -2.07 -7.65 -5.36
C THR A 85 -0.80 -7.51 -6.17
N ALA A 86 0.12 -6.60 -5.80
CA ALA A 86 1.25 -6.30 -6.66
C ALA A 86 2.55 -6.89 -6.12
N ILE A 87 2.93 -8.05 -6.56
CA ILE A 87 4.20 -8.04 -7.28
C ILE A 87 3.80 -7.94 -8.73
N SER A 88 4.29 -6.91 -9.43
CA SER A 88 3.74 -6.56 -10.73
C SER A 88 3.66 -7.82 -11.62
N GLU A 89 2.52 -8.04 -12.26
CA GLU A 89 2.36 -9.13 -13.25
C GLU A 89 3.50 -9.10 -14.28
N THR A 90 4.02 -7.91 -14.56
CA THR A 90 5.23 -7.69 -15.34
C THR A 90 6.47 -8.39 -14.77
N LEU A 91 6.71 -8.32 -13.45
CA LEU A 91 7.84 -8.99 -12.82
C LEU A 91 7.70 -10.50 -12.87
N ALA A 92 6.50 -11.02 -12.58
CA ALA A 92 6.19 -12.44 -12.68
C ALA A 92 6.38 -12.93 -14.12
N SER A 93 5.83 -12.20 -15.10
CA SER A 93 5.98 -12.52 -16.53
C SER A 93 7.43 -12.45 -17.01
N ASN A 94 8.22 -11.47 -16.58
CA ASN A 94 9.63 -11.38 -16.95
C ASN A 94 10.46 -12.54 -16.36
N LEU A 95 10.15 -12.99 -15.14
CA LEU A 95 10.80 -14.16 -14.56
C LEU A 95 10.39 -15.45 -15.28
N GLU A 96 9.10 -15.61 -15.56
CA GLU A 96 8.56 -16.74 -16.32
C GLU A 96 9.18 -16.82 -17.71
N GLU A 97 9.31 -15.68 -18.41
CA GLU A 97 10.00 -15.62 -19.70
C GLU A 97 11.49 -16.00 -19.56
N LEU A 98 12.17 -15.51 -18.52
CA LEU A 98 13.58 -15.87 -18.27
C LEU A 98 13.72 -17.38 -18.00
N THR A 99 12.90 -17.95 -17.12
CA THR A 99 12.99 -19.36 -16.72
C THR A 99 12.61 -20.29 -17.87
N SER A 100 11.52 -20.00 -18.60
CA SER A 100 11.11 -20.77 -19.79
C SER A 100 12.19 -20.75 -20.88
N ASN A 101 12.75 -19.58 -21.19
CA ASN A 101 13.84 -19.48 -22.18
C ASN A 101 15.09 -20.25 -21.75
N LEU A 102 15.41 -20.25 -20.44
CA LEU A 102 16.52 -21.01 -19.90
C LEU A 102 16.26 -22.52 -19.98
N GLU A 103 15.07 -22.99 -19.63
CA GLU A 103 14.72 -24.42 -19.68
C GLU A 103 14.84 -25.00 -21.09
N ASP A 104 14.28 -24.31 -22.09
CA ASP A 104 14.39 -24.69 -23.50
C ASP A 104 15.86 -24.75 -23.95
N ALA A 105 16.63 -23.71 -23.61
CA ALA A 105 18.04 -23.65 -23.96
C ALA A 105 18.89 -24.71 -23.25
N LEU A 106 18.58 -25.05 -22.00
CA LEU A 106 19.32 -26.04 -21.22
C LEU A 106 19.23 -27.44 -21.86
N SER A 107 18.04 -27.82 -22.32
CA SER A 107 17.81 -29.10 -23.02
C SER A 107 18.63 -29.20 -24.30
N ASP A 108 18.61 -28.15 -25.13
CA ASP A 108 19.42 -28.06 -26.35
C ASP A 108 20.92 -28.16 -26.05
N LEU A 109 21.38 -27.43 -25.03
CA LEU A 109 22.80 -27.34 -24.70
C LEU A 109 23.35 -28.63 -24.08
N GLU A 110 22.55 -29.41 -23.36
CA GLU A 110 22.94 -30.75 -22.89
C GLU A 110 23.33 -31.66 -24.06
N SER A 111 22.56 -31.62 -25.14
CA SER A 111 22.87 -32.35 -26.37
C SER A 111 24.20 -31.88 -26.98
N VAL A 112 24.41 -30.55 -27.09
CA VAL A 112 25.67 -29.96 -27.59
C VAL A 112 26.88 -30.42 -26.76
N VAL A 113 26.77 -30.40 -25.43
CA VAL A 113 27.85 -30.83 -24.52
C VAL A 113 28.16 -32.32 -24.71
N SER A 114 27.14 -33.17 -24.84
CA SER A 114 27.31 -34.61 -24.98
C SER A 114 28.01 -35.02 -26.28
N GLN A 115 27.79 -34.27 -27.36
CA GLN A 115 28.35 -34.53 -28.69
C GLN A 115 29.78 -33.99 -28.87
N GLU A 116 30.22 -33.05 -28.02
CA GLU A 116 31.55 -32.45 -28.14
C GLU A 116 32.63 -33.45 -27.74
N THR A 117 33.54 -33.79 -28.66
CA THR A 117 34.60 -34.79 -28.43
C THR A 117 35.86 -34.19 -27.82
N ASN A 118 36.10 -32.90 -28.01
CA ASN A 118 37.26 -32.21 -27.46
C ASN A 118 37.08 -31.99 -25.95
N ARG A 119 37.94 -32.62 -25.14
CA ARG A 119 37.86 -32.57 -23.66
C ARG A 119 37.90 -31.15 -23.09
N ILE A 120 38.68 -30.25 -23.68
CA ILE A 120 38.81 -28.86 -23.19
C ILE A 120 37.50 -28.10 -23.45
N LYS A 121 36.96 -28.20 -24.67
CA LYS A 121 35.67 -27.59 -25.01
C LYS A 121 34.54 -28.17 -24.15
N ARG A 122 34.47 -29.49 -24.05
CA ARG A 122 33.46 -30.18 -23.26
C ARG A 122 33.45 -29.69 -21.83
N LYS A 123 34.62 -29.61 -21.17
CA LYS A 123 34.70 -29.11 -19.80
C LYS A 123 34.22 -27.66 -19.67
N ALA A 124 34.62 -26.78 -20.59
CA ALA A 124 34.16 -25.39 -20.57
C ALA A 124 32.65 -25.26 -20.80
N LEU A 125 32.08 -26.08 -21.69
CA LEU A 125 30.64 -26.17 -21.93
C LEU A 125 29.89 -26.73 -20.73
N GLU A 126 30.42 -27.76 -20.04
CA GLU A 126 29.85 -28.30 -18.80
C GLU A 126 29.80 -27.23 -17.70
N ASP A 127 30.87 -26.45 -17.53
CA ASP A 127 30.93 -25.38 -16.53
C ASP A 127 29.94 -24.25 -16.84
N ALA A 128 29.83 -23.86 -18.12
CA ALA A 128 28.84 -22.88 -18.58
C ALA A 128 27.39 -23.38 -18.40
N LEU A 129 27.12 -24.65 -18.73
CA LEU A 129 25.83 -25.29 -18.53
C LEU A 129 25.46 -25.32 -17.04
N ALA A 130 26.41 -25.68 -16.17
CA ALA A 130 26.20 -25.68 -14.73
C ALA A 130 25.83 -24.28 -14.20
N ALA A 131 26.48 -23.23 -14.68
CA ALA A 131 26.14 -21.86 -14.29
C ALA A 131 24.73 -21.44 -14.75
N LEU A 132 24.32 -21.81 -15.97
CA LEU A 132 22.95 -21.58 -16.45
C LEU A 132 21.91 -22.35 -15.63
N LYS A 133 22.20 -23.59 -15.23
CA LYS A 133 21.32 -24.38 -14.33
C LYS A 133 21.15 -23.71 -12.96
N VAL A 134 22.24 -23.21 -12.39
CA VAL A 134 22.19 -22.48 -11.12
C VAL A 134 21.42 -21.17 -11.27
N LEU A 135 21.59 -20.44 -12.38
CA LEU A 135 20.78 -19.25 -12.68
C LEU A 135 19.29 -19.61 -12.76
N ASN A 136 18.92 -20.64 -13.54
CA ASN A 136 17.53 -21.05 -13.69
C ASN A 136 16.89 -21.40 -12.34
N SER A 137 17.59 -22.21 -11.53
CA SER A 137 17.11 -22.59 -10.19
C SER A 137 16.90 -21.38 -9.28
N VAL A 138 17.78 -20.38 -9.33
CA VAL A 138 17.62 -19.15 -8.52
C VAL A 138 16.48 -18.28 -9.04
N ALA A 139 16.29 -18.19 -10.35
CA ALA A 139 15.18 -17.44 -10.94
C ALA A 139 13.82 -18.08 -10.61
N VAL A 140 13.71 -19.41 -10.69
CA VAL A 140 12.51 -20.16 -10.26
C VAL A 140 12.23 -19.94 -8.77
N GLN A 141 13.24 -20.07 -7.90
CA GLN A 141 13.04 -19.83 -6.47
C GLN A 141 12.60 -18.38 -6.20
N LEU A 142 13.20 -17.41 -6.89
CA LEU A 142 12.79 -16.01 -6.74
C LEU A 142 11.34 -15.81 -7.20
N GLN A 143 10.89 -16.48 -8.26
CA GLN A 143 9.50 -16.43 -8.71
C GLN A 143 8.53 -16.96 -7.63
N GLU A 144 8.84 -18.09 -7.00
CA GLU A 144 8.06 -18.64 -5.89
C GLU A 144 8.05 -17.70 -4.68
N ASP A 145 9.24 -17.22 -4.27
CA ASP A 145 9.40 -16.32 -3.13
C ASP A 145 8.66 -15.00 -3.35
N LEU A 146 8.61 -14.48 -4.58
CA LEU A 146 7.87 -13.26 -4.91
C LEU A 146 6.35 -13.45 -4.71
N ALA A 147 5.80 -14.60 -5.12
CA ALA A 147 4.38 -14.88 -4.87
C ALA A 147 4.08 -14.91 -3.36
N ASP A 148 4.93 -15.59 -2.59
CA ASP A 148 4.83 -15.66 -1.12
C ASP A 148 5.00 -14.30 -0.44
N ILE A 149 5.98 -13.48 -0.88
CA ILE A 149 6.18 -12.10 -0.40
C ILE A 149 4.91 -11.27 -0.65
N SER A 150 4.30 -11.38 -1.84
CA SER A 150 3.07 -10.65 -2.17
C SER A 150 1.92 -11.05 -1.25
N GLU A 151 1.73 -12.35 -1.03
CA GLU A 151 0.69 -12.88 -0.14
C GLU A 151 0.91 -12.46 1.32
N GLN A 152 2.15 -12.49 1.82
CA GLN A 152 2.45 -12.07 3.18
C GLN A 152 2.25 -10.57 3.39
N ILE A 153 2.61 -9.73 2.41
CA ILE A 153 2.31 -8.29 2.45
C ILE A 153 0.79 -8.07 2.42
N SER A 154 0.07 -8.82 1.58
CA SER A 154 -1.40 -8.79 1.52
C SER A 154 -2.03 -9.08 2.87
N ASN A 155 -1.74 -10.23 3.45
CA ASN A 155 -2.35 -10.67 4.70
C ASN A 155 -2.02 -9.73 5.87
N ALA A 156 -0.78 -9.22 5.94
CA ALA A 156 -0.38 -8.29 6.99
C ALA A 156 -1.12 -6.95 6.93
N ILE A 157 -1.57 -6.53 5.74
CA ILE A 157 -2.21 -5.23 5.53
C ILE A 157 -3.74 -5.38 5.50
N ASP A 158 -4.30 -6.29 4.70
CA ASP A 158 -5.74 -6.41 4.47
C ASP A 158 -6.51 -6.68 5.78
N GLU A 159 -6.15 -7.71 6.54
CA GLU A 159 -6.90 -8.09 7.76
C GLU A 159 -6.89 -6.99 8.83
N GLN A 160 -5.76 -6.30 9.02
CA GLN A 160 -5.65 -5.34 10.11
C GLN A 160 -6.17 -3.96 9.75
N VAL A 161 -6.04 -3.54 8.50
CA VAL A 161 -6.39 -2.20 8.06
C VAL A 161 -7.87 -2.09 7.74
N GLN A 162 -8.45 -3.10 7.07
CA GLN A 162 -9.84 -3.06 6.68
C GLN A 162 -10.77 -3.09 7.91
N ASP A 163 -10.62 -4.09 8.77
CA ASP A 163 -11.43 -4.25 9.99
C ASP A 163 -11.33 -3.01 10.89
N ALA A 164 -10.13 -2.44 11.00
CA ALA A 164 -9.87 -1.23 11.75
C ALA A 164 -10.65 -0.02 11.24
N ILE A 165 -10.64 0.19 9.92
CA ILE A 165 -11.30 1.31 9.28
C ILE A 165 -12.82 1.16 9.41
N GLU A 166 -13.36 -0.03 9.13
CA GLU A 166 -14.78 -0.32 9.25
C GLU A 166 -15.28 -0.12 10.69
N ALA A 167 -14.54 -0.63 11.68
CA ALA A 167 -14.86 -0.45 13.09
C ALA A 167 -14.72 1.00 13.58
N LEU A 168 -13.84 1.80 12.96
CA LEU A 168 -13.75 3.24 13.24
C LEU A 168 -14.96 3.99 12.67
N GLN A 169 -15.38 3.65 11.46
CA GLN A 169 -16.54 4.25 10.81
C GLN A 169 -17.83 3.96 11.58
N GLN A 170 -18.09 2.69 11.89
CA GLN A 170 -19.28 2.29 12.67
C GLN A 170 -19.34 3.01 14.02
N TRP A 171 -18.21 3.05 14.73
CA TRP A 171 -18.12 3.78 15.99
C TRP A 171 -18.44 5.27 15.83
N ALA A 172 -17.91 5.93 14.79
CA ALA A 172 -18.16 7.35 14.55
C ALA A 172 -19.65 7.63 14.28
N GLU A 173 -20.30 6.79 13.48
CA GLU A 173 -21.73 6.88 13.16
C GLU A 173 -22.60 6.67 14.41
N GLU A 174 -22.30 5.65 15.21
CA GLU A 174 -23.00 5.37 16.48
C GLU A 174 -22.89 6.54 17.47
N GLN A 175 -21.70 7.12 17.61
CA GLN A 175 -21.47 8.23 18.52
C GLN A 175 -22.22 9.50 18.08
N LEU A 176 -22.26 9.81 16.78
CA LEU A 176 -23.02 10.94 16.26
C LEU A 176 -24.52 10.76 16.47
N LYS A 177 -25.05 9.57 16.16
CA LYS A 177 -26.46 9.22 16.39
C LYS A 177 -26.82 9.34 17.87
N ARG A 178 -25.96 8.85 18.77
CA ARG A 178 -26.15 8.97 20.22
C ARG A 178 -26.26 10.42 20.67
N VAL A 179 -25.39 11.31 20.18
CA VAL A 179 -25.44 12.74 20.53
C VAL A 179 -26.71 13.39 19.95
N ASP A 180 -27.09 13.07 18.72
CA ASP A 180 -28.29 13.60 18.08
C ASP A 180 -29.56 13.26 18.88
N GLU A 181 -29.77 11.97 19.17
CA GLU A 181 -30.94 11.48 19.90
C GLU A 181 -31.06 12.08 21.32
N ASN A 182 -29.93 12.33 21.99
CA ASN A 182 -29.94 12.84 23.37
C ASN A 182 -29.93 14.37 23.48
N THR A 183 -29.68 15.09 22.38
CA THR A 183 -29.63 16.57 22.38
C THR A 183 -30.67 17.21 21.46
N GLY A 184 -31.43 16.43 20.70
CA GLY A 184 -32.32 16.93 19.66
C GLY A 184 -31.55 17.69 18.57
N GLY A 185 -30.34 17.23 18.25
CA GLY A 185 -29.45 17.84 17.26
C GLY A 185 -28.51 18.94 17.77
N ALA A 186 -28.78 19.54 18.93
CA ALA A 186 -28.03 20.73 19.40
C ALA A 186 -26.53 20.48 19.63
N GLY A 187 -26.14 19.27 20.06
CA GLY A 187 -24.74 18.90 20.31
C GLY A 187 -24.00 18.32 19.10
N VAL A 188 -24.69 18.06 17.99
CA VAL A 188 -24.17 17.23 16.89
C VAL A 188 -23.00 17.90 16.17
N ALA A 189 -23.06 19.22 15.95
CA ALA A 189 -21.98 19.93 15.27
C ALA A 189 -20.65 19.84 16.03
N GLN A 190 -20.70 20.06 17.36
CA GLN A 190 -19.51 19.98 18.20
C GLN A 190 -18.98 18.54 18.29
N ALA A 191 -19.87 17.55 18.41
CA ALA A 191 -19.50 16.13 18.38
C ALA A 191 -18.82 15.74 17.06
N LYS A 192 -19.34 16.24 15.93
CA LYS A 192 -18.81 16.01 14.59
C LYS A 192 -17.39 16.53 14.45
N ASP A 193 -17.10 17.76 14.85
CA ASP A 193 -15.75 18.32 14.78
C ASP A 193 -14.73 17.49 15.57
N ILE A 194 -15.14 17.02 16.76
CA ILE A 194 -14.29 16.21 17.63
C ILE A 194 -14.02 14.83 17.01
N ILE A 195 -15.06 14.14 16.52
CA ILE A 195 -14.95 12.83 15.89
C ILE A 195 -14.14 12.92 14.60
N ASN A 196 -14.40 13.92 13.75
CA ASN A 196 -13.64 14.16 12.52
C ASN A 196 -12.17 14.42 12.80
N GLY A 197 -11.86 15.18 13.86
CA GLY A 197 -10.49 15.40 14.29
C GLY A 197 -9.77 14.10 14.67
N LEU A 198 -10.46 13.15 15.32
CA LEU A 198 -9.91 11.83 15.62
C LEU A 198 -9.69 11.01 14.35
N VAL A 199 -10.75 10.86 13.53
CA VAL A 199 -10.73 10.06 12.30
C VAL A 199 -9.61 10.54 11.38
N SER A 200 -9.55 11.84 11.10
CA SER A 200 -8.53 12.44 10.23
C SER A 200 -7.10 12.17 10.71
N ARG A 201 -6.82 12.32 12.02
CA ARG A 201 -5.48 12.02 12.56
C ARG A 201 -5.11 10.56 12.42
N TYR A 202 -6.05 9.67 12.71
CA TYR A 202 -5.83 8.23 12.67
C TYR A 202 -5.57 7.75 11.24
N VAL A 203 -6.46 8.14 10.35
CA VAL A 203 -6.41 7.85 8.93
C VAL A 203 -5.11 8.34 8.28
N LYS A 204 -4.66 9.55 8.61
CA LYS A 204 -3.38 10.09 8.13
C LYS A 204 -2.15 9.31 8.65
N ALA A 205 -2.22 8.81 9.88
CA ALA A 205 -1.14 7.99 10.44
C ALA A 205 -1.06 6.61 9.77
N LEU A 206 -2.22 6.06 9.42
CA LEU A 206 -2.36 4.83 8.67
C LEU A 206 -1.85 4.99 7.24
N GLU A 207 -2.29 6.04 6.53
CA GLU A 207 -1.80 6.42 5.20
C GLU A 207 -0.27 6.54 5.17
N SER A 208 0.31 7.29 6.12
CA SER A 208 1.77 7.44 6.20
C SER A 208 2.51 6.12 6.41
N SER A 209 1.88 5.12 7.04
CA SER A 209 2.47 3.80 7.25
C SER A 209 2.38 2.95 5.99
N LEU A 210 1.25 3.03 5.27
CA LEU A 210 1.03 2.34 4.00
C LEU A 210 1.92 2.89 2.87
N GLU A 211 2.10 4.22 2.80
CA GLU A 211 3.00 4.87 1.84
C GLU A 211 4.47 4.41 2.00
N GLU A 212 4.92 4.17 3.23
CA GLU A 212 6.27 3.68 3.51
C GLU A 212 6.47 2.28 2.91
N VAL A 213 5.52 1.36 3.12
CA VAL A 213 5.56 0.01 2.54
C VAL A 213 5.47 0.07 1.01
N ALA A 214 4.58 0.92 0.46
CA ALA A 214 4.42 1.12 -0.98
C ALA A 214 5.74 1.51 -1.66
N THR A 215 6.49 2.39 -0.99
CA THR A 215 7.76 2.91 -1.49
C THR A 215 8.84 1.84 -1.49
N LEU A 216 8.97 1.09 -0.39
CA LEU A 216 9.96 0.01 -0.28
C LEU A 216 9.71 -1.08 -1.33
N LYS A 217 8.45 -1.43 -1.52
CA LYS A 217 7.99 -2.35 -2.56
C LYS A 217 8.37 -1.88 -3.97
N ALA A 218 8.08 -0.62 -4.32
CA ALA A 218 8.42 -0.08 -5.64
C ALA A 218 9.94 -0.06 -5.90
N ILE A 219 10.74 0.25 -4.88
CA ILE A 219 12.21 0.19 -4.96
C ILE A 219 12.65 -1.25 -5.24
N PHE A 220 12.11 -2.21 -4.48
CA PHE A 220 12.42 -3.62 -4.64
C PHE A 220 12.07 -4.13 -6.04
N GLU A 221 10.84 -3.91 -6.54
CA GLU A 221 10.41 -4.33 -7.88
C GLU A 221 11.32 -3.77 -8.98
N LYS A 222 11.75 -2.51 -8.85
CA LYS A 222 12.70 -1.90 -9.78
C LYS A 222 14.06 -2.60 -9.76
N GLU A 223 14.58 -2.93 -8.59
CA GLU A 223 15.86 -3.62 -8.46
C GLU A 223 15.78 -5.05 -9.05
N VAL A 224 14.68 -5.77 -8.79
CA VAL A 224 14.47 -7.11 -9.37
C VAL A 224 14.34 -7.05 -10.88
N THR A 225 13.56 -6.12 -11.42
CA THR A 225 13.40 -5.93 -12.88
C THR A 225 14.76 -5.72 -13.55
N LYS A 226 15.58 -4.81 -13.01
CA LYS A 226 16.92 -4.54 -13.54
C LYS A 226 17.83 -5.76 -13.50
N ALA A 227 17.74 -6.55 -12.42
CA ALA A 227 18.53 -7.77 -12.31
C ALA A 227 18.10 -8.83 -13.33
N ILE A 228 16.79 -9.01 -13.54
CA ILE A 228 16.25 -9.92 -14.55
C ILE A 228 16.69 -9.52 -15.96
N GLU A 229 16.59 -8.24 -16.32
CA GLU A 229 17.03 -7.74 -17.64
C GLU A 229 18.52 -8.02 -17.88
N LYS A 230 19.35 -7.69 -16.89
CA LYS A 230 20.80 -7.94 -16.92
C LYS A 230 21.08 -9.43 -17.09
N GLN A 231 20.35 -10.29 -16.37
CA GLN A 231 20.52 -11.73 -16.40
C GLN A 231 20.08 -12.36 -17.71
N THR A 232 18.93 -11.94 -18.23
CA THR A 232 18.40 -12.36 -19.52
C THR A 232 19.42 -12.10 -20.63
N LYS A 233 20.04 -10.90 -20.62
CA LYS A 233 21.10 -10.56 -21.56
C LYS A 233 22.33 -11.45 -21.43
N LEU A 234 22.85 -11.62 -20.21
CA LEU A 234 24.06 -12.42 -19.96
C LEU A 234 23.84 -13.90 -20.28
N ALA A 235 22.69 -14.45 -19.90
CA ALA A 235 22.29 -15.82 -20.22
C ALA A 235 22.23 -16.04 -21.73
N LYS A 236 21.58 -15.13 -22.47
CA LYS A 236 21.52 -15.18 -23.94
C LYS A 236 22.91 -15.14 -24.56
N GLU A 237 23.78 -14.22 -24.14
CA GLU A 237 25.16 -14.14 -24.63
C GLU A 237 25.96 -15.42 -24.35
N LEU A 238 25.77 -16.04 -23.17
CA LEU A 238 26.40 -17.31 -22.82
C LEU A 238 25.87 -18.45 -23.69
N ILE A 239 24.55 -18.59 -23.84
CA ILE A 239 23.90 -19.61 -24.68
C ILE A 239 24.39 -19.50 -26.13
N ASP A 240 24.39 -18.30 -26.71
CA ASP A 240 24.84 -18.06 -28.09
C ASP A 240 26.33 -18.40 -28.26
N THR A 241 27.14 -18.17 -27.23
CA THR A 241 28.57 -18.51 -27.25
C THR A 241 28.79 -20.02 -27.14
N MET A 242 28.02 -20.71 -26.28
CA MET A 242 28.04 -22.17 -26.19
C MET A 242 27.66 -22.82 -27.54
N LYS A 243 26.61 -22.32 -28.21
CA LYS A 243 26.18 -22.81 -29.54
C LYS A 243 27.27 -22.62 -30.62
N ARG A 244 28.06 -21.54 -30.54
CA ARG A 244 29.15 -21.24 -31.50
C ARG A 244 30.44 -22.02 -31.24
N CYS A 245 30.62 -22.63 -30.07
CA CYS A 245 31.87 -23.32 -29.70
C CYS A 245 32.27 -24.45 -30.66
N SER A 246 31.32 -25.07 -31.37
CA SER A 246 31.57 -26.07 -32.40
C SER A 246 32.50 -25.55 -33.51
N SER A 247 32.31 -24.30 -33.92
CA SER A 247 33.10 -23.61 -34.96
C SER A 247 34.41 -22.98 -34.45
N MET A 248 34.61 -22.92 -33.13
CA MET A 248 35.77 -22.27 -32.51
C MET A 248 36.92 -23.26 -32.25
N SER A 249 38.14 -22.75 -32.11
CA SER A 249 39.22 -23.56 -31.52
C SER A 249 38.95 -23.82 -30.03
N ALA A 250 39.52 -24.89 -29.49
CA ALA A 250 39.26 -25.28 -28.09
C ALA A 250 39.60 -24.18 -27.09
N ILE A 251 40.76 -23.54 -27.25
CA ILE A 251 41.23 -22.45 -26.38
C ILE A 251 40.32 -21.22 -26.48
N ARG A 252 39.89 -20.86 -27.70
CA ARG A 252 39.04 -19.68 -27.91
C ARG A 252 37.65 -19.89 -27.32
N CYS A 253 37.08 -21.08 -27.48
CA CYS A 253 35.82 -21.48 -26.85
C CYS A 253 35.93 -21.39 -25.33
N GLN A 254 36.98 -22.00 -24.75
CA GLN A 254 37.20 -22.00 -23.30
C GLN A 254 37.30 -20.57 -22.74
N LEU A 255 38.13 -19.70 -23.32
CA LEU A 255 38.31 -18.33 -22.83
C LEU A 255 37.01 -17.52 -22.91
N ALA A 256 36.25 -17.65 -24.00
CA ALA A 256 34.99 -16.94 -24.17
C ALA A 256 33.93 -17.41 -23.15
N LEU A 257 33.87 -18.71 -22.88
CA LEU A 257 32.93 -19.27 -21.90
C LEU A 257 33.32 -18.91 -20.46
N ILE A 258 34.60 -18.94 -20.09
CA ILE A 258 35.02 -18.63 -18.71
C ILE A 258 34.58 -17.21 -18.29
N ASP A 259 34.81 -16.20 -19.13
CA ASP A 259 34.42 -14.81 -18.83
C ASP A 259 32.90 -14.67 -18.66
N LEU A 260 32.12 -15.23 -19.58
CA LEU A 260 30.65 -15.16 -19.52
C LEU A 260 30.08 -15.97 -18.35
N THR A 261 30.62 -17.15 -18.07
CA THR A 261 30.24 -17.98 -16.91
C THR A 261 30.48 -17.23 -15.59
N GLN A 262 31.58 -16.50 -15.47
CA GLN A 262 31.86 -15.66 -14.29
C GLN A 262 30.85 -14.52 -14.15
N LYS A 263 30.52 -13.84 -15.26
CA LYS A 263 29.51 -12.76 -15.28
C LYS A 263 28.12 -13.26 -14.89
N VAL A 264 27.68 -14.40 -15.46
CA VAL A 264 26.42 -15.05 -15.10
C VAL A 264 26.42 -15.42 -13.62
N SER A 265 27.49 -16.06 -13.13
CA SER A 265 27.61 -16.43 -11.71
C SER A 265 27.52 -15.21 -10.78
N ALA A 266 28.25 -14.14 -11.09
CA ALA A 266 28.21 -12.88 -10.34
C ALA A 266 26.79 -12.29 -10.29
N ALA A 267 26.13 -12.21 -11.44
CA ALA A 267 24.75 -11.74 -11.51
C ALA A 267 23.79 -12.67 -10.74
N THR A 268 24.06 -13.98 -10.70
CA THR A 268 23.22 -14.93 -9.94
C THR A 268 23.31 -14.68 -8.44
N TYR A 269 24.48 -14.25 -7.94
CA TYR A 269 24.59 -13.76 -6.57
C TYR A 269 23.78 -12.49 -6.32
N GLU A 270 23.65 -11.60 -7.31
CA GLU A 270 22.78 -10.42 -7.20
C GLU A 270 21.30 -10.82 -7.08
N LEU A 271 20.82 -11.79 -7.87
CA LEU A 271 19.46 -12.33 -7.71
C LEU A 271 19.23 -12.96 -6.33
N LYS A 272 20.18 -13.74 -5.82
CA LYS A 272 20.10 -14.27 -4.44
C LYS A 272 20.11 -13.18 -3.38
N ALA A 273 20.85 -12.09 -3.60
CA ALA A 273 20.84 -10.96 -2.68
C ALA A 273 19.47 -10.26 -2.70
N LEU A 274 18.85 -10.12 -3.88
CA LEU A 274 17.50 -9.59 -4.01
C LEU A 274 16.46 -10.47 -3.34
N GLN A 275 16.57 -11.79 -3.47
CA GLN A 275 15.74 -12.75 -2.74
C GLN A 275 15.74 -12.46 -1.23
N ARG A 276 16.93 -12.26 -0.64
CA ARG A 276 17.07 -11.89 0.79
C ARG A 276 16.46 -10.52 1.11
N ARG A 277 16.65 -9.52 0.23
CA ARG A 277 16.01 -8.20 0.39
C ARG A 277 14.49 -8.27 0.27
N GLY A 278 13.95 -9.20 -0.51
CA GLY A 278 12.52 -9.51 -0.54
C GLY A 278 12.00 -9.98 0.82
N GLN A 279 12.76 -10.84 1.51
CA GLN A 279 12.43 -11.25 2.88
C GLN A 279 12.54 -10.08 3.88
N GLU A 280 13.51 -9.17 3.70
CA GLU A 280 13.59 -7.93 4.50
C GLU A 280 12.41 -6.98 4.24
N LEU A 281 11.89 -6.94 3.01
CA LEU A 281 10.67 -6.19 2.67
C LEU A 281 9.47 -6.75 3.42
N VAL A 282 9.30 -8.07 3.46
CA VAL A 282 8.27 -8.73 4.27
C VAL A 282 8.41 -8.36 5.74
N ALA A 283 9.62 -8.45 6.30
CA ALA A 283 9.86 -8.04 7.69
C ALA A 283 9.50 -6.57 7.95
N SER A 284 9.75 -5.69 6.98
CA SER A 284 9.40 -4.27 7.04
C SER A 284 7.88 -4.02 6.91
N ALA A 285 7.19 -4.81 6.09
CA ALA A 285 5.73 -4.80 5.98
C ALA A 285 5.08 -5.29 7.28
N LEU A 286 5.57 -6.39 7.86
CA LEU A 286 5.16 -6.88 9.18
C LEU A 286 5.43 -5.87 10.29
N TYR A 287 6.57 -5.17 10.25
CA TYR A 287 6.84 -4.08 11.18
C TYR A 287 5.84 -2.93 11.02
N SER A 288 5.47 -2.58 9.80
CA SER A 288 4.47 -1.55 9.51
C SER A 288 3.07 -1.98 9.97
N SER A 289 2.69 -3.25 9.76
CA SER A 289 1.50 -3.86 10.36
C SER A 289 1.52 -3.73 11.90
N LYS A 290 2.65 -4.04 12.56
CA LYS A 290 2.78 -3.81 14.00
C LYS A 290 2.61 -2.34 14.41
N ARG A 291 3.03 -1.38 13.58
CA ARG A 291 2.73 0.05 13.82
C ARG A 291 1.24 0.33 13.67
N VAL A 292 0.55 -0.31 12.72
CA VAL A 292 -0.91 -0.27 12.61
C VAL A 292 -1.55 -0.82 13.88
N GLU A 293 -1.10 -1.96 14.43
CA GLU A 293 -1.60 -2.47 15.72
C GLU A 293 -1.41 -1.47 16.87
N GLN A 294 -0.24 -0.83 16.94
CA GLN A 294 0.03 0.20 17.95
C GLN A 294 -0.88 1.43 17.77
N LEU A 295 -1.11 1.83 16.53
CA LEU A 295 -2.07 2.88 16.19
C LEU A 295 -3.47 2.45 16.65
N LEU A 296 -3.91 1.22 16.39
CA LEU A 296 -5.22 0.72 16.83
C LEU A 296 -5.37 0.75 18.34
N ALA A 297 -4.35 0.33 19.07
CA ALA A 297 -4.33 0.40 20.53
C ALA A 297 -4.40 1.86 21.04
N GLN A 298 -3.78 2.80 20.32
CA GLN A 298 -3.88 4.23 20.64
C GLN A 298 -5.27 4.78 20.31
N LEU A 299 -5.85 4.39 19.18
CA LEU A 299 -7.20 4.77 18.78
C LEU A 299 -8.22 4.36 19.83
N ALA A 300 -8.15 3.14 20.36
CA ALA A 300 -9.05 2.68 21.42
C ALA A 300 -8.98 3.59 22.68
N LYS A 301 -7.78 4.03 23.06
CA LYS A 301 -7.59 4.96 24.18
C LYS A 301 -8.14 6.35 23.88
N GLU A 302 -7.98 6.83 22.64
CA GLU A 302 -8.54 8.12 22.23
C GLU A 302 -10.06 8.09 22.10
N LYS A 303 -10.65 7.00 21.58
CA LYS A 303 -12.10 6.78 21.52
C LYS A 303 -12.74 6.95 22.90
N ALA A 304 -12.20 6.31 23.93
CA ALA A 304 -12.72 6.45 25.30
C ALA A 304 -12.65 7.89 25.84
N LYS A 305 -11.59 8.64 25.50
CA LYS A 305 -11.48 10.07 25.88
C LYS A 305 -12.51 10.92 25.15
N ILE A 306 -12.73 10.63 23.86
CA ILE A 306 -13.70 11.33 23.02
C ILE A 306 -15.12 11.05 23.54
N GLU A 307 -15.46 9.81 23.85
CA GLU A 307 -16.75 9.44 24.45
C GLU A 307 -17.04 10.26 25.71
N ALA A 308 -16.07 10.42 26.61
CA ALA A 308 -16.22 11.27 27.80
C ALA A 308 -16.36 12.78 27.49
N ILE A 309 -15.91 13.25 26.32
CA ILE A 309 -16.18 14.61 25.83
C ILE A 309 -17.59 14.68 25.26
N LEU A 310 -18.03 13.68 24.49
CA LEU A 310 -19.38 13.61 23.94
C LEU A 310 -20.44 13.52 25.05
N ASP A 311 -20.17 12.78 26.12
CA ASP A 311 -21.05 12.72 27.30
C ASP A 311 -21.24 14.08 27.96
N ARG A 312 -20.17 14.90 27.98
CA ARG A 312 -20.25 16.29 28.47
C ARG A 312 -21.08 17.16 27.54
N ILE A 313 -20.89 17.05 26.23
CA ILE A 313 -21.71 17.77 25.24
C ILE A 313 -23.20 17.43 25.42
N ILE A 314 -23.53 16.15 25.59
CA ILE A 314 -24.90 15.72 25.86
C ILE A 314 -25.44 16.37 27.14
N LYS A 315 -24.70 16.28 28.23
CA LYS A 315 -25.10 16.84 29.52
C LYS A 315 -25.32 18.35 29.47
N ASP A 316 -24.40 19.09 28.85
CA ASP A 316 -24.45 20.55 28.79
C ASP A 316 -25.66 21.03 27.96
N ASN A 317 -26.04 20.29 26.91
CA ASN A 317 -27.21 20.60 26.09
C ASN A 317 -28.55 20.20 26.75
N LEU A 318 -28.58 19.17 27.60
CA LEU A 318 -29.79 18.79 28.36
C LEU A 318 -30.19 19.85 29.42
N VAL A 319 -29.22 20.53 30.02
CA VAL A 319 -29.46 21.57 31.05
C VAL A 319 -30.11 22.81 30.42
N VAL A 320 -29.71 23.18 29.20
CA VAL A 320 -30.26 24.33 28.49
C VAL A 320 -31.74 24.11 28.14
N THR A 321 -32.11 22.93 27.65
CA THR A 321 -33.51 22.60 27.31
C THR A 321 -34.42 22.61 28.54
N THR A 322 -33.93 22.16 29.69
CA THR A 322 -34.70 22.13 30.94
C THR A 322 -34.96 23.53 31.52
N THR A 323 -34.01 24.45 31.33
CA THR A 323 -34.09 25.81 31.91
C THR A 323 -35.08 26.69 31.14
N VAL A 324 -35.23 26.50 29.83
CA VAL A 324 -36.21 27.23 29.01
C VAL A 324 -37.64 26.75 29.24
N ALA A 325 -37.84 25.47 29.58
CA ALA A 325 -39.17 24.93 29.90
C ALA A 325 -39.71 25.40 31.28
N SER A 326 -38.84 25.75 32.24
CA SER A 326 -39.26 26.23 33.57
C SER A 326 -39.53 27.74 33.67
N SER A 327 -39.25 28.54 32.63
CA SER A 327 -39.48 29.99 32.66
C SER A 327 -40.84 30.44 32.09
N THR A 328 -41.79 29.53 31.89
CA THR A 328 -43.14 29.88 31.38
C THR A 328 -44.24 29.50 32.36
N SER A 329 -44.24 30.11 33.54
CA SER A 329 -45.41 30.15 34.44
C SER A 329 -45.24 31.32 35.40
N ASP A 330 -45.75 32.50 35.01
CA ASP A 330 -46.50 33.37 35.93
C ASP A 330 -46.95 34.65 35.22
N SER A 331 -48.24 34.69 34.85
CA SER A 331 -49.02 35.93 34.85
C SER A 331 -50.52 35.62 34.92
N SER A 332 -50.99 35.43 36.17
CA SER A 332 -52.18 36.04 36.78
C SER A 332 -53.39 36.40 35.90
N SER A 333 -54.56 35.83 36.24
CA SER A 333 -55.61 36.61 36.92
C SER A 333 -56.80 35.74 37.35
N GLU A 334 -57.04 35.74 38.66
CA GLU A 334 -58.26 35.28 39.34
C GLU A 334 -59.44 36.19 39.01
N GLU A 335 -60.66 35.64 38.85
CA GLU A 335 -61.87 36.29 39.36
C GLU A 335 -62.97 35.26 39.62
N SER A 336 -63.49 35.28 40.85
CA SER A 336 -64.43 34.32 41.43
C SER A 336 -65.86 34.90 41.48
N SER A 337 -66.80 34.13 40.93
CA SER A 337 -68.21 33.88 41.34
C SER A 337 -69.04 34.93 42.13
N SER A 338 -70.26 35.19 41.62
CA SER A 338 -71.55 35.27 42.36
C SER A 338 -72.67 35.44 41.31
N GLU A 339 -73.63 34.54 41.07
CA GLU A 339 -74.80 34.08 41.85
C GLU A 339 -76.08 34.36 41.03
N ALA A 340 -77.09 33.52 41.23
CA ALA A 340 -78.32 33.39 40.43
C ALA A 340 -79.43 34.38 40.81
N SER A 341 -80.40 34.63 39.90
CA SER A 341 -81.85 34.44 40.12
C SER A 341 -82.73 35.18 39.09
N SER A 342 -83.83 34.50 38.72
CA SER A 342 -85.04 34.93 37.98
C SER A 342 -85.02 34.86 36.45
#